data_AF-A0A4V3FIP5-F1
#
_entry.id   AF-A0A4V3FIP5-F1
#
_cell.length_a   1.000
_cell.length_b   1.000
_cell.length_c   1.000
_cell.angle_alpha   90.00
_cell.angle_beta   90.00
_cell.angle_gamma   90.00
#
_symmetry.space_group_name_H-M   'P 1'
#
loop_
_entity.id
_entity.type
_entity.pdbx_description
1 polymer ?
#
loop_
_entity_poly.entity_id
_entity_poly.type
_entity_poly.pdbx_seq_one_letter_code
_entity_poly.pdbx_strand_id
1 'polypeptide(L)' 'MSGWRETLERFLATDPRDVGCDEAMAVLHLYAELQAAGVDAAGQYPGVAAHLAGCEACAEDARGLLAAVQEDDR' A
#
# COMPACT_ATOMS: atom_id res chain seq x y z
N MET A 1 -2.66 15.05 -34.20
CA MET A 1 -2.62 15.59 -32.81
C MET A 1 -3.07 14.51 -31.80
N SER A 2 -2.42 13.34 -31.77
CA SER A 2 -2.84 12.18 -30.95
C SER A 2 -1.84 11.80 -29.84
N GLY A 3 -0.52 11.94 -30.07
CA GLY A 3 0.51 11.43 -29.14
C GLY A 3 0.54 12.04 -27.73
N TRP A 4 -0.06 13.22 -27.52
CA TRP A 4 -0.09 13.86 -26.21
C TRP A 4 -1.08 13.19 -25.26
N ARG A 5 -2.17 12.59 -25.78
CA ARG A 5 -3.13 11.83 -24.97
C ARG A 5 -2.52 10.54 -24.44
N GLU A 6 -1.85 9.77 -25.30
CA GLU A 6 -1.18 8.53 -24.85
C GLU A 6 -0.07 8.81 -23.82
N THR A 7 0.62 9.95 -23.95
CA THR A 7 1.62 10.38 -22.96
C THR A 7 0.96 10.75 -21.62
N LEU A 8 -0.16 11.46 -21.66
CA LEU A 8 -0.90 11.84 -20.46
C LEU A 8 -1.52 10.62 -19.76
N GLU A 9 -2.13 9.71 -20.51
CA GLU A 9 -2.69 8.46 -19.99
C GLU A 9 -1.62 7.58 -19.34
N ARG A 10 -0.42 7.51 -19.93
CA ARG A 10 0.74 6.83 -19.32
C ARG A 10 1.16 7.49 -18.00
N PHE A 11 1.17 8.82 -17.96
CA PHE A 11 1.58 9.57 -16.78
C PHE A 11 0.55 9.45 -15.64
N LEU A 12 -0.73 9.39 -15.97
CA LEU A 12 -1.82 9.24 -15.01
C LEU A 12 -2.12 7.77 -14.66
N ALA A 13 -1.45 6.81 -15.30
CA ALA A 13 -1.61 5.40 -15.00
C ALA A 13 -0.99 5.09 -13.62
N THR A 14 -1.84 4.67 -12.69
CA THR A 14 -1.42 4.03 -11.44
C THR A 14 -1.04 2.58 -11.70
N ASP A 15 -0.39 1.94 -10.74
CA ASP A 15 -0.20 0.48 -10.79
C ASP A 15 -1.59 -0.17 -10.88
N PRO A 16 -1.87 -1.06 -11.86
CA PRO A 16 -3.19 -1.68 -12.02
C PRO A 16 -3.59 -2.56 -10.83
N ARG A 17 -2.65 -2.86 -9.92
CA ARG A 17 -2.91 -3.59 -8.68
C ARG A 17 -3.32 -2.66 -7.53
N ASP A 18 -3.08 -1.36 -7.64
CA ASP A 18 -3.40 -0.38 -6.60
C ASP A 18 -4.90 -0.44 -6.24
N VAL A 19 -5.19 -0.78 -4.98
CA VAL A 19 -6.54 -0.95 -4.45
C VAL A 19 -7.18 0.38 -4.00
N GLY A 20 -6.40 1.45 -3.95
CA GLY A 20 -6.83 2.75 -3.43
C GLY A 20 -6.86 2.81 -1.90
N CYS A 21 -7.05 4.04 -1.39
CA CYS A 21 -6.93 4.31 0.05
C CYS A 21 -7.96 3.55 0.89
N ASP A 22 -9.23 3.53 0.48
CA ASP A 22 -10.31 2.95 1.28
C ASP A 22 -10.10 1.44 1.53
N GLU A 23 -9.73 0.70 0.48
CA GLU A 23 -9.46 -0.73 0.59
C GLU A 23 -8.15 -0.99 1.33
N ALA A 24 -7.10 -0.19 1.08
CA ALA A 24 -5.85 -0.30 1.84
C ALA A 24 -6.05 -0.08 3.34
N MET A 25 -6.80 0.96 3.73
CA MET A 25 -7.10 1.28 5.13
C MET A 25 -7.97 0.20 5.79
N ALA A 26 -8.91 -0.40 5.06
CA ALA A 26 -9.78 -1.44 5.59
C ALA A 26 -9.01 -2.69 6.06
N VAL A 27 -7.86 -3.00 5.45
CA VAL A 27 -7.05 -4.18 5.79
C VAL A 27 -5.67 -3.84 6.37
N LEU A 28 -5.38 -2.56 6.62
CA LEU A 28 -4.05 -2.09 7.02
C LEU A 28 -3.54 -2.74 8.32
N HIS A 29 -4.46 -3.01 9.24
CA HIS A 29 -4.16 -3.74 10.48
C HIS A 29 -3.67 -5.16 10.21
N LEU A 30 -4.34 -5.92 9.33
CA LEU A 30 -3.87 -7.26 8.95
C LEU A 30 -2.50 -7.21 8.27
N TYR A 31 -2.29 -6.19 7.42
CA TYR A 31 -1.00 -5.97 6.76
C TYR A 31 0.14 -5.71 7.76
N ALA A 32 -0.12 -4.89 8.80
CA ALA A 32 0.83 -4.60 9.87
C ALA A 32 1.15 -5.85 10.72
N GLU A 33 0.13 -6.62 11.12
CA GLU A 33 0.29 -7.88 11.86
C GLU A 33 1.17 -8.88 11.11
N LEU A 34 0.95 -9.06 9.80
CA LEU A 34 1.78 -9.95 8.98
C LEU A 34 3.23 -9.49 8.93
N GLN A 35 3.48 -8.18 8.81
CA GLN A 35 4.83 -7.64 8.83
C GLN A 35 5.51 -7.84 10.19
N ALA A 36 4.78 -7.62 11.29
CA ALA A 36 5.29 -7.85 12.65
C ALA A 36 5.66 -9.33 12.85
N ALA A 37 4.85 -10.24 12.33
CA ALA A 37 5.11 -11.69 12.34
C ALA A 37 6.23 -12.15 11.39
N GLY A 38 6.86 -11.24 10.63
CA GLY A 38 7.90 -11.56 9.64
C GLY A 38 7.38 -12.32 8.41
N VAL A 39 6.07 -12.28 8.17
CA VAL A 39 5.42 -12.89 7.01
C VAL A 39 5.45 -11.91 5.84
N ASP A 40 5.53 -12.43 4.62
CA ASP A 40 5.49 -11.62 3.39
C ASP A 40 4.09 -11.01 3.16
N ALA A 41 3.84 -9.87 3.82
CA ALA A 41 2.60 -9.11 3.68
C ALA A 41 2.40 -8.58 2.26
N ALA A 42 3.47 -8.19 1.58
CA ALA A 42 3.42 -7.69 0.21
C ALA A 42 3.03 -8.78 -0.79
N GLY A 43 3.48 -10.01 -0.57
CA GLY A 43 3.06 -11.18 -1.35
C GLY A 43 1.59 -11.57 -1.12
N GLN A 44 1.08 -11.43 0.11
CA GLN A 44 -0.32 -11.73 0.43
C GLN A 44 -1.29 -10.62 0.01
N TYR A 45 -0.85 -9.36 0.08
CA TYR A 45 -1.64 -8.18 -0.27
C TYR A 45 -0.91 -7.33 -1.33
N PRO A 46 -0.75 -7.86 -2.56
CA PRO A 46 0.02 -7.17 -3.60
C PRO A 46 -0.59 -5.82 -3.99
N GLY A 47 -1.90 -5.67 -3.87
CA GLY A 47 -2.58 -4.40 -4.16
C GLY A 47 -2.40 -3.34 -3.09
N VAL A 48 -2.37 -3.73 -1.81
CA VAL A 48 -2.01 -2.84 -0.70
C VAL A 48 -0.55 -2.42 -0.85
N ALA A 49 0.36 -3.36 -1.14
CA ALA A 49 1.76 -3.03 -1.38
C ALA A 49 1.95 -2.05 -2.55
N ALA A 50 1.20 -2.23 -3.65
CA ALA A 50 1.20 -1.28 -4.76
C ALA A 50 0.71 0.11 -4.33
N HIS A 51 -0.36 0.17 -3.52
CA HIS A 51 -0.89 1.42 -3.00
C HIS A 51 0.10 2.15 -2.06
N LEU A 52 0.70 1.43 -1.10
CA LEU A 52 1.67 2.01 -0.16
C LEU A 52 2.93 2.54 -0.88
N ALA A 53 3.27 2.00 -2.05
CA ALA A 53 4.36 2.53 -2.88
C ALA A 53 3.99 3.85 -3.59
N GLY A 54 2.69 4.14 -3.77
CA GLY A 54 2.17 5.33 -4.45
C GLY A 54 1.58 6.40 -3.52
N CYS A 55 1.23 6.07 -2.28
CA CYS A 55 0.54 6.95 -1.33
C CYS A 55 1.33 7.07 -0.01
N GLU A 56 2.03 8.19 0.17
CA GLU A 56 2.85 8.42 1.38
C GLU A 56 2.02 8.46 2.67
N ALA A 57 0.80 9.01 2.63
CA ALA A 57 -0.05 9.08 3.82
C ALA A 57 -0.39 7.67 4.35
N CYS A 58 -0.83 6.76 3.47
CA CYS A 58 -1.11 5.38 3.87
C CYS A 58 0.19 4.63 4.27
N ALA A 59 1.33 4.95 3.65
CA ALA A 59 2.62 4.36 4.03
C ALA A 59 3.07 4.80 5.43
N GLU A 60 2.82 6.06 5.80
CA GLU A 60 3.06 6.57 7.15
C GLU A 60 2.18 5.86 8.18
N ASP A 61 0.87 5.74 7.90
CA ASP A 61 -0.07 5.01 8.75
C ASP A 61 0.35 3.54 8.94
N ALA A 62 0.80 2.88 7.86
CA ALA A 62 1.29 1.51 7.91
C ALA A 62 2.51 1.35 8.84
N ARG A 63 3.47 2.29 8.75
CA ARG A 63 4.68 2.28 9.60
C ARG A 63 4.33 2.55 11.06
N GLY A 64 3.43 3.49 11.33
CA GLY A 64 2.96 3.80 12.68
C GLY A 64 2.26 2.60 13.32
N LEU A 65 1.40 1.92 12.56
CA LEU A 65 0.70 0.74 13.03
C LEU A 65 1.65 -0.44 13.29
N LEU A 66 2.61 -0.68 12.40
CA LEU A 66 3.64 -1.71 12.60
C LEU A 66 4.46 -1.45 13.87
N ALA A 67 4.86 -0.20 14.11
CA ALA A 67 5.57 0.17 15.34
C ALA A 67 4.72 -0.13 16.59
N ALA A 68 3.43 0.21 16.56
CA ALA A 68 2.52 -0.07 17.67
C ALA A 68 2.35 -1.57 17.95
N VAL A 69 2.19 -2.40 16.91
CA VAL A 69 2.08 -3.87 17.05
C VAL A 69 3.38 -4.44 17.66
N GLN A 70 4.54 -4.01 17.18
CA GLN A 70 5.83 -4.47 17.70
C GLN A 70 6.11 -4.03 19.14
N GLU A 71 5.50 -2.95 19.61
CA GLU A 71 5.57 -2.51 21.01
C GLU A 71 4.64 -3.32 21.92
N ASP A 72 3.47 -3.74 21.45
CA ASP A 72 2.50 -4.56 22.21
C ASP A 72 3.01 -5.99 22.45
N ASP A 73 3.78 -6.55 21.51
CA ASP A 73 4.38 -7.88 21.60
C ASP A 73 5.59 -8.00 22.57
N ARG A 74 5.99 -6.91 23.24
CA ARG A 74 7.16 -6.86 24.14
C ARG A 74 6.86 -7.09 25.61
#